data_AF-A0AAQ3KJ50-F1
#
_entry.id   AF-A0AAQ3KJ50-F1
#
_cell.length_a   1.000
_cell.length_b   1.000
_cell.length_c   1.000
_cell.angle_alpha   90.00
_cell.angle_beta   90.00
_cell.angle_gamma   90.00
#
_symmetry.space_group_name_H-M   'P 1'
#
loop_
_entity.id
_entity.type
_entity.pdbx_description
1 polymer ?
#
loop_
_entity_poly.entity_id
_entity_poly.type
_entity_poly.pdbx_seq_one_letter_code
_entity_poly.pdbx_strand_id
1 'polypeptide(L)'
;MAGKPPVEICKSVNDFAAREVRGSSAEQIEQLRRRPYALTGEVSFSHEEDIRLETTRARLSNVLKRHEELTDRLSRDSDKMVFERLQKEFEAARAAQAEEISLDSEQWNDGLLATIRERVHMEAERKAMPDETNTSLDPLIHAKITYKMKNKVICCLEGARIGIQFETSFAGEPCDIYHCVLESKSFLEKMSVIEHTVPFFLPIREAENDLLSSNAIKFVDYVGEILQAYVDRREQVRLIKELYGNQIGELFHSHSYHLIEFVMEDFDCKVTVSLRYSDLISILPSRIRVLAWPVHPSKKILAAERKGNGPALAQSIPCRLSYAEDALRTMSLPEGLL
;
A
#
# COMPACT_ATOMS: atom_id res chain seq x y z
N MET A 1 55.15 11.79 -5.28
CA MET A 1 55.39 10.81 -6.37
C MET A 1 54.37 9.71 -6.19
N ALA A 2 53.38 9.61 -7.07
CA ALA A 2 53.40 8.76 -8.29
C ALA A 2 53.21 7.27 -7.94
N GLY A 3 52.20 6.54 -8.41
CA GLY A 3 51.01 6.92 -9.20
C GLY A 3 50.76 5.98 -10.38
N LYS A 4 49.63 5.24 -10.34
CA LYS A 4 49.08 4.41 -11.45
C LYS A 4 50.02 3.25 -11.90
N PRO A 5 49.64 2.34 -12.82
CA PRO A 5 48.45 2.27 -13.70
C PRO A 5 47.58 0.99 -13.54
N PRO A 6 46.47 0.84 -14.30
CA PRO A 6 45.48 -0.22 -14.11
C PRO A 6 45.67 -1.44 -15.03
N VAL A 7 44.88 -2.49 -14.80
CA VAL A 7 44.77 -3.65 -15.70
C VAL A 7 43.67 -3.41 -16.74
N GLU A 8 44.04 -3.29 -18.00
CA GLU A 8 43.13 -3.48 -19.14
C GLU A 8 42.85 -4.97 -19.33
N ILE A 9 41.62 -5.34 -19.70
CA ILE A 9 41.33 -6.64 -20.31
C ILE A 9 40.54 -6.42 -21.60
N CYS A 10 41.19 -6.74 -22.72
CA CYS A 10 40.63 -6.83 -24.06
C CYS A 10 41.17 -8.10 -24.73
N LYS A 11 40.45 -8.61 -25.73
CA LYS A 11 40.75 -9.79 -26.59
C LYS A 11 40.40 -11.14 -25.91
N SER A 12 39.95 -12.18 -26.63
CA SER A 12 39.57 -12.34 -28.05
C SER A 12 38.30 -13.23 -28.13
N VAL A 13 37.73 -13.57 -29.30
CA VAL A 13 38.19 -14.60 -30.26
C VAL A 13 37.51 -14.37 -31.63
N ASN A 14 38.28 -14.39 -32.73
CA ASN A 14 37.76 -14.51 -34.10
C ASN A 14 37.46 -16.01 -34.39
N ASP A 15 36.66 -16.47 -35.35
CA ASP A 15 36.76 -16.37 -36.83
C ASP A 15 35.69 -17.39 -37.39
N PHE A 16 35.44 -17.69 -38.67
CA PHE A 16 36.09 -17.45 -39.97
C PHE A 16 34.99 -17.41 -41.09
N ALA A 17 35.42 -17.51 -42.36
CA ALA A 17 34.71 -18.04 -43.53
C ALA A 17 33.81 -17.10 -44.37
N ALA A 18 34.45 -16.51 -45.39
CA ALA A 18 33.79 -15.88 -46.52
C ALA A 18 33.44 -16.88 -47.64
N ARG A 19 32.43 -16.56 -48.48
CA ARG A 19 32.32 -17.09 -49.84
C ARG A 19 31.69 -16.08 -50.80
N GLU A 20 32.36 -15.89 -51.93
CA GLU A 20 32.05 -15.00 -53.06
C GLU A 20 31.01 -15.70 -54.00
N VAL A 21 30.13 -15.08 -54.80
CA VAL A 21 30.35 -14.22 -56.00
C VAL A 21 29.01 -13.63 -56.52
N ARG A 22 29.03 -12.34 -56.96
CA ARG A 22 28.17 -11.59 -57.94
C ARG A 22 26.66 -11.89 -58.13
N GLY A 23 25.85 -10.81 -58.14
CA GLY A 23 24.57 -10.76 -58.87
C GLY A 23 23.71 -9.50 -58.62
N SER A 24 23.69 -8.56 -59.58
CA SER A 24 22.81 -7.37 -59.75
C SER A 24 21.87 -6.90 -58.61
N SER A 25 22.11 -5.68 -58.10
CA SER A 25 21.01 -4.76 -57.70
C SER A 25 21.43 -3.27 -57.73
N ALA A 26 22.17 -2.86 -58.78
CA ALA A 26 22.45 -1.43 -59.00
C ALA A 26 21.21 -0.67 -59.50
N GLU A 27 20.24 -1.37 -60.10
CA GLU A 27 19.06 -0.79 -60.76
C GLU A 27 17.91 -0.44 -59.77
N GLN A 28 17.94 -0.95 -58.53
CA GLN A 28 16.95 -0.59 -57.51
C GLN A 28 17.18 0.80 -56.88
N ILE A 29 18.41 1.34 -56.96
CA ILE A 29 18.75 2.62 -56.33
C ILE A 29 18.29 3.82 -57.18
N GLU A 30 18.14 3.64 -58.51
CA GLU A 30 17.84 4.74 -59.42
C GLU A 30 16.32 5.01 -59.59
N GLN A 31 15.46 4.01 -59.36
CA GLN A 31 14.00 4.18 -59.45
C GLN A 31 13.38 5.00 -58.30
N LEU A 32 14.06 5.11 -57.15
CA LEU A 32 13.60 5.95 -56.03
C LEU A 32 13.88 7.45 -56.22
N ARG A 33 14.58 7.85 -57.29
CA ARG A 33 15.04 9.24 -57.51
C ARG A 33 14.10 10.11 -58.36
N ARG A 34 12.94 9.60 -58.78
CA ARG A 34 11.94 10.36 -59.58
C ARG A 34 10.49 10.18 -59.10
N ARG A 35 10.13 10.91 -58.04
CA ARG A 35 8.80 11.50 -57.89
C ARG A 35 8.93 12.96 -57.43
N PRO A 36 8.22 13.91 -58.06
CA PRO A 36 8.25 15.30 -57.61
C PRO A 36 7.53 15.43 -56.26
N TYR A 37 8.17 16.13 -55.32
CA TYR A 37 7.59 16.40 -54.00
C TYR A 37 6.43 17.40 -54.13
N ALA A 38 5.24 17.00 -53.68
CA ALA A 38 4.16 17.93 -53.39
C ALA A 38 4.38 18.52 -51.99
N LEU A 39 4.55 19.84 -51.95
CA LEU A 39 4.88 20.60 -50.74
C LEU A 39 3.60 20.99 -49.96
N THR A 40 3.02 20.04 -49.22
CA THR A 40 2.00 20.30 -48.16
C THR A 40 1.86 19.05 -47.29
N GLY A 41 2.18 19.17 -46.00
CA GLY A 41 2.19 18.07 -45.04
C GLY A 41 2.21 18.59 -43.60
N GLU A 42 1.20 19.36 -43.25
CA GLU A 42 1.08 20.01 -41.94
C GLU A 42 0.80 18.99 -40.82
N VAL A 43 1.62 19.02 -39.76
CA VAL A 43 1.28 18.99 -38.31
C VAL A 43 0.30 17.91 -37.77
N SER A 44 -0.15 16.95 -38.59
CA SER A 44 -1.33 16.14 -38.26
C SER A 44 -1.06 14.95 -37.31
N PHE A 45 0.18 14.43 -37.30
CA PHE A 45 0.51 13.23 -36.52
C PHE A 45 0.53 13.45 -35.00
N SER A 46 1.00 14.61 -34.52
CA SER A 46 1.04 14.89 -33.08
C SER A 46 -0.34 15.19 -32.49
N HIS A 47 -1.18 15.92 -33.22
CA HIS A 47 -2.49 16.33 -32.71
C HIS A 47 -3.45 15.16 -32.49
N GLU A 48 -3.45 14.15 -33.37
CA GLU A 48 -4.30 12.97 -33.19
C GLU A 48 -3.81 12.06 -32.05
N GLU A 49 -2.49 11.93 -31.86
CA GLU A 49 -1.92 11.22 -30.71
C GLU A 49 -2.24 11.93 -29.38
N ASP A 50 -2.11 13.27 -29.33
CA ASP A 50 -2.51 14.08 -28.17
C ASP A 50 -4.01 13.94 -27.86
N ILE A 51 -4.90 13.99 -28.87
CA ILE A 51 -6.34 13.77 -28.69
C ILE A 51 -6.61 12.35 -28.15
N ARG A 52 -5.91 11.33 -28.64
CA ARG A 52 -6.05 9.93 -28.18
C ARG A 52 -5.54 9.76 -26.73
N LEU A 53 -4.42 10.41 -26.40
CA LEU A 53 -3.89 10.48 -25.03
C LEU A 53 -4.87 11.17 -24.09
N GLU A 54 -5.40 12.33 -24.47
CA GLU A 54 -6.35 13.09 -23.66
C GLU A 54 -7.68 12.36 -23.48
N THR A 55 -8.19 11.72 -24.54
CA THR A 55 -9.35 10.81 -24.47
C THR A 55 -9.08 9.65 -23.50
N THR A 56 -7.85 9.13 -23.46
CA THR A 56 -7.46 8.03 -22.56
C THR A 56 -7.35 8.51 -21.11
N ARG A 57 -6.75 9.69 -20.86
CA ARG A 57 -6.73 10.36 -19.55
C ARG A 57 -8.15 10.60 -19.04
N ALA A 58 -9.01 11.23 -19.85
CA ALA A 58 -10.40 11.49 -19.50
C ALA A 58 -11.18 10.21 -19.19
N ARG A 59 -10.95 9.11 -19.92
CA ARG A 59 -11.54 7.80 -19.60
C ARG A 59 -11.03 7.24 -18.28
N LEU A 60 -9.73 7.34 -18.00
CA LEU A 60 -9.14 6.90 -16.73
C LEU A 60 -9.67 7.73 -15.55
N SER A 61 -9.72 9.05 -15.66
CA SER A 61 -10.27 9.95 -14.63
C SER A 61 -11.74 9.64 -14.35
N ASN A 62 -12.55 9.33 -15.37
CA ASN A 62 -13.93 8.89 -15.17
C ASN A 62 -14.04 7.52 -14.50
N VAL A 63 -13.09 6.60 -14.72
CA VAL A 63 -13.04 5.31 -14.01
C VAL A 63 -12.65 5.52 -12.56
N LEU A 64 -11.63 6.35 -12.27
CA LEU A 64 -11.23 6.70 -10.91
C LEU A 64 -12.38 7.35 -10.14
N LYS A 65 -13.08 8.32 -10.74
CA LYS A 65 -14.25 8.96 -10.12
C LYS A 65 -15.39 7.97 -9.83
N ARG A 66 -15.69 7.06 -10.76
CA ARG A 66 -16.72 6.01 -10.51
C ARG A 66 -16.28 5.01 -9.45
N HIS A 67 -14.99 4.73 -9.34
CA HIS A 67 -14.44 3.91 -8.27
C HIS A 67 -14.59 4.63 -6.93
N GLU A 68 -14.25 5.90 -6.83
CA GLU A 68 -14.46 6.75 -5.66
C GLU A 68 -15.94 6.79 -5.26
N GLU A 69 -16.85 7.08 -6.20
CA GLU A 69 -18.31 7.06 -5.98
C GLU A 69 -18.84 5.68 -5.52
N LEU A 70 -18.27 4.57 -6.01
CA LEU A 70 -18.64 3.22 -5.58
C LEU A 70 -18.07 2.90 -4.19
N THR A 71 -16.84 3.29 -3.91
CA THR A 71 -16.18 3.17 -2.61
C THR A 71 -16.96 3.94 -1.54
N ASP A 72 -17.34 5.18 -1.81
CA ASP A 72 -18.20 5.99 -0.95
C ASP A 72 -19.52 5.28 -0.65
N ARG A 73 -20.18 4.72 -1.67
CA ARG A 73 -21.46 4.03 -1.50
C ARG A 73 -21.36 2.72 -0.71
N LEU A 74 -20.25 2.00 -0.82
CA LEU A 74 -20.00 0.80 0.00
C LEU A 74 -19.70 1.20 1.46
N SER A 75 -18.91 2.24 1.66
CA SER A 75 -18.45 2.66 3.00
C SER A 75 -19.52 3.37 3.86
N ARG A 76 -20.56 3.98 3.29
CA ARG A 76 -21.35 5.01 4.01
C ARG A 76 -22.51 4.49 4.86
N ASP A 77 -23.18 3.40 4.47
CA ASP A 77 -24.44 2.99 5.12
C ASP A 77 -24.33 1.70 5.94
N SER A 78 -23.86 0.58 5.36
CA SER A 78 -23.66 -0.67 6.12
C SER A 78 -22.55 -0.54 7.14
N ASP A 79 -21.38 -0.12 6.68
CA ASP A 79 -20.14 -0.20 7.43
C ASP A 79 -20.13 0.79 8.59
N LYS A 80 -20.80 1.94 8.43
CA LYS A 80 -21.02 2.91 9.49
C LYS A 80 -21.92 2.37 10.60
N MET A 81 -23.03 1.70 10.27
CA MET A 81 -23.89 1.06 11.29
C MET A 81 -23.16 -0.09 12.00
N VAL A 82 -22.38 -0.89 11.26
CA VAL A 82 -21.54 -1.95 11.83
C VAL A 82 -20.51 -1.35 12.78
N PHE A 83 -19.82 -0.28 12.39
CA PHE A 83 -18.86 0.43 13.23
C PHE A 83 -19.50 0.99 14.51
N GLU A 84 -20.59 1.76 14.41
CA GLU A 84 -21.24 2.36 15.57
C GLU A 84 -21.82 1.32 16.54
N ARG A 85 -22.28 0.16 16.03
CA ARG A 85 -22.75 -0.95 16.85
C ARG A 85 -21.59 -1.68 17.53
N LEU A 86 -20.54 -2.03 16.80
CA LEU A 86 -19.37 -2.71 17.36
C LEU A 86 -18.65 -1.83 18.39
N GLN A 87 -18.44 -0.54 18.09
CA GLN A 87 -17.90 0.43 19.04
C GLN A 87 -18.66 0.39 20.38
N LYS A 88 -20.00 0.48 20.34
CA LYS A 88 -20.85 0.39 21.55
C LYS A 88 -20.76 -0.96 22.25
N GLU A 89 -20.63 -2.05 21.50
CA GLU A 89 -20.52 -3.40 22.07
C GLU A 89 -19.19 -3.60 22.81
N PHE A 90 -18.09 -3.13 22.21
CA PHE A 90 -16.76 -3.14 22.85
C PHE A 90 -16.66 -2.18 24.04
N GLU A 91 -17.28 -0.99 23.94
CA GLU A 91 -17.42 -0.07 25.08
C GLU A 91 -18.22 -0.69 26.22
N ALA A 92 -19.33 -1.37 25.94
CA ALA A 92 -20.13 -2.08 26.94
C ALA A 92 -19.36 -3.28 27.54
N ALA A 93 -18.58 -4.01 26.75
CA ALA A 93 -17.71 -5.08 27.24
C ALA A 93 -16.62 -4.53 28.17
N ARG A 94 -15.98 -3.41 27.80
CA ARG A 94 -14.96 -2.69 28.59
C ARG A 94 -15.55 -2.05 29.85
N ALA A 95 -16.79 -1.56 29.82
CA ALA A 95 -17.48 -1.00 30.98
C ALA A 95 -17.97 -2.07 31.98
N ALA A 96 -18.28 -3.27 31.48
CA ALA A 96 -18.66 -4.43 32.30
C ALA A 96 -17.45 -5.30 32.71
N GLN A 97 -16.23 -4.89 32.37
CA GLN A 97 -14.98 -5.57 32.67
C GLN A 97 -14.68 -5.54 34.18
N ALA A 98 -14.27 -6.68 34.72
CA ALA A 98 -13.85 -6.81 36.12
C ALA A 98 -12.31 -6.82 36.28
N GLU A 99 -11.58 -7.24 35.25
CA GLU A 99 -10.13 -7.43 35.28
C GLU A 99 -9.50 -7.12 33.90
N GLU A 100 -8.35 -6.44 33.88
CA GLU A 100 -7.49 -6.33 32.68
C GLU A 100 -6.20 -7.13 32.90
N ILE A 101 -5.95 -8.11 32.03
CA ILE A 101 -4.70 -8.87 32.03
C ILE A 101 -3.83 -8.36 30.88
N SER A 102 -2.76 -7.64 31.23
CA SER A 102 -1.69 -7.31 30.28
C SER A 102 -0.84 -8.55 30.02
N LEU A 103 -0.76 -8.96 28.75
CA LEU A 103 -0.04 -10.13 28.29
C LEU A 103 1.38 -9.78 27.84
N ASP A 104 2.29 -10.72 28.05
CA ASP A 104 3.59 -10.76 27.37
C ASP A 104 3.55 -11.59 26.07
N SER A 105 4.68 -11.70 25.38
CA SER A 105 4.81 -12.46 24.13
C SER A 105 4.79 -13.98 24.28
N GLU A 106 4.92 -14.53 25.49
CA GLU A 106 4.87 -15.98 25.74
C GLU A 106 3.44 -16.41 26.12
N GLN A 107 2.73 -15.56 26.87
CA GLN A 107 1.33 -15.72 27.24
C GLN A 107 0.38 -15.55 26.04
N TRP A 108 0.77 -14.76 25.04
CA TRP A 108 0.04 -14.63 23.78
C TRP A 108 0.26 -15.87 22.88
N ASN A 109 -0.61 -16.88 23.02
CA ASN A 109 -0.56 -18.13 22.27
C ASN A 109 -1.96 -18.69 21.97
N ASP A 110 -2.06 -19.66 21.04
CA ASP A 110 -3.35 -20.27 20.65
C ASP A 110 -4.07 -20.96 21.82
N GLY A 111 -3.34 -21.40 22.86
CA GLY A 111 -3.92 -21.96 24.08
C GLY A 111 -4.76 -20.94 24.85
N LEU A 112 -4.30 -19.69 24.95
CA LEU A 112 -5.08 -18.60 25.51
C LEU A 112 -6.37 -18.34 24.72
N LEU A 113 -6.29 -18.27 23.38
CA LEU A 113 -7.49 -18.11 22.55
C LEU A 113 -8.46 -19.29 22.68
N ALA A 114 -7.95 -20.51 22.87
CA ALA A 114 -8.79 -21.68 23.17
C ALA A 114 -9.51 -21.55 24.53
N THR A 115 -8.84 -21.07 25.58
CA THR A 115 -9.48 -20.79 26.88
C THR A 115 -10.52 -19.67 26.81
N ILE A 116 -10.25 -18.60 26.06
CA ILE A 116 -11.23 -17.51 25.83
C ILE A 116 -12.44 -18.06 25.07
N ARG A 117 -12.21 -18.90 24.05
CA ARG A 117 -13.26 -19.57 23.27
C ARG A 117 -14.13 -20.48 24.15
N GLU A 118 -13.52 -21.32 24.98
CA GLU A 118 -14.23 -22.19 25.92
C GLU A 118 -15.12 -21.35 26.87
N ARG A 119 -14.59 -20.26 27.42
CA ARG A 119 -15.34 -19.36 28.30
C ARG A 119 -16.58 -18.75 27.63
N VAL A 120 -16.46 -18.21 26.41
CA VAL A 120 -17.61 -17.60 25.72
C VAL A 120 -18.68 -18.63 25.32
N HIS A 121 -18.28 -19.88 25.03
CA HIS A 121 -19.21 -21.00 24.82
C HIS A 121 -19.95 -21.37 26.11
N MET A 122 -19.23 -21.59 27.21
CA MET A 122 -19.86 -21.88 28.52
C MET A 122 -20.79 -20.77 29.01
N GLU A 123 -20.47 -19.49 28.76
CA GLU A 123 -21.36 -18.37 29.11
C GLU A 123 -22.64 -18.38 28.25
N ALA A 124 -22.51 -18.66 26.95
CA ALA A 124 -23.65 -18.72 26.03
C ALA A 124 -24.59 -19.91 26.35
N GLU A 125 -24.04 -21.11 26.58
CA GLU A 125 -24.82 -22.28 26.99
C GLU A 125 -25.54 -22.03 28.32
N ARG A 126 -24.86 -21.42 29.31
CA ARG A 126 -25.47 -21.05 30.59
C ARG A 126 -26.61 -20.05 30.41
N LYS A 127 -26.45 -19.04 29.56
CA LYS A 127 -27.50 -18.05 29.23
C LYS A 127 -28.68 -18.65 28.45
N ALA A 128 -28.49 -19.78 27.77
CA ALA A 128 -29.53 -20.47 27.01
C ALA A 128 -30.39 -21.43 27.87
N MET A 129 -29.96 -21.79 29.07
CA MET A 129 -30.69 -22.66 30.00
C MET A 129 -31.55 -21.82 30.97
N PRO A 130 -32.91 -21.82 30.88
CA PRO A 130 -33.72 -20.80 31.55
C PRO A 130 -33.97 -20.98 33.05
N ASP A 131 -33.62 -22.14 33.64
CA ASP A 131 -33.97 -22.49 35.02
C ASP A 131 -32.76 -23.11 35.77
N GLU A 132 -32.11 -22.31 36.61
CA GLU A 132 -31.82 -22.69 38.00
C GLU A 132 -31.52 -21.44 38.85
N THR A 133 -32.46 -21.09 39.73
CA THR A 133 -32.37 -19.91 40.59
C THR A 133 -31.28 -20.05 41.65
N ASN A 134 -30.45 -19.01 41.78
CA ASN A 134 -29.81 -18.59 43.04
C ASN A 134 -28.95 -19.62 43.80
N THR A 135 -28.20 -20.49 43.11
CA THR A 135 -26.98 -21.05 43.72
C THR A 135 -25.87 -20.01 43.62
N SER A 136 -25.23 -19.67 44.74
CA SER A 136 -24.18 -18.64 44.78
C SER A 136 -22.96 -19.06 43.95
N LEU A 137 -22.88 -18.54 42.73
CA LEU A 137 -21.78 -18.81 41.80
C LEU A 137 -20.56 -17.97 42.17
N ASP A 138 -19.38 -18.57 42.01
CA ASP A 138 -18.09 -17.95 42.28
C ASP A 138 -17.94 -16.63 41.49
N PRO A 139 -17.70 -15.48 42.15
CA PRO A 139 -17.48 -14.20 41.47
C PRO A 139 -16.40 -14.27 40.39
N LEU A 140 -15.41 -15.16 40.52
CA LEU A 140 -14.34 -15.36 39.54
C LEU A 140 -14.86 -15.87 38.18
N ILE A 141 -15.97 -16.62 38.17
CA ILE A 141 -16.59 -17.17 36.95
C ILE A 141 -17.43 -16.12 36.21
N HIS A 142 -17.82 -15.04 36.91
CA HIS A 142 -18.58 -13.91 36.36
C HIS A 142 -17.71 -12.71 35.96
N ALA A 143 -16.43 -12.71 36.33
CA ALA A 143 -15.48 -11.67 35.95
C ALA A 143 -15.32 -11.64 34.42
N LYS A 144 -15.82 -10.57 33.76
CA LYS A 144 -15.44 -10.28 32.38
C LYS A 144 -13.99 -9.83 32.39
N ILE A 145 -13.10 -10.75 32.02
CA ILE A 145 -11.68 -10.48 31.83
C ILE A 145 -11.47 -9.98 30.40
N THR A 146 -10.77 -8.86 30.27
CA THR A 146 -10.22 -8.40 29.00
C THR A 146 -8.71 -8.63 29.00
N TYR A 147 -8.18 -9.07 27.87
CA TYR A 147 -6.76 -9.36 27.68
C TYR A 147 -6.16 -8.29 26.77
N LYS A 148 -5.04 -7.68 27.18
CA LYS A 148 -4.37 -6.62 26.43
C LYS A 148 -2.98 -7.08 26.02
N MET A 149 -2.69 -7.07 24.72
CA MET A 149 -1.38 -7.40 24.16
C MET A 149 -0.93 -6.30 23.20
N LYS A 150 0.09 -5.53 23.57
CA LYS A 150 0.55 -4.34 22.84
C LYS A 150 -0.62 -3.40 22.51
N ASN A 151 -1.00 -3.34 21.24
CA ASN A 151 -2.05 -2.49 20.66
C ASN A 151 -3.33 -3.29 20.31
N LYS A 152 -3.50 -4.48 20.91
CA LYS A 152 -4.65 -5.37 20.70
C LYS A 152 -5.34 -5.61 22.03
N VAL A 153 -6.66 -5.56 22.03
CA VAL A 153 -7.52 -5.78 23.21
C VAL A 153 -8.53 -6.87 22.86
N ILE A 154 -8.54 -7.97 23.61
CA ILE A 154 -9.37 -9.16 23.37
C ILE A 154 -10.37 -9.30 24.52
N CYS A 155 -11.66 -9.31 24.21
CA CYS A 155 -12.75 -9.39 25.18
C CYS A 155 -13.77 -10.48 24.85
N CYS A 156 -14.45 -10.98 25.89
CA CYS A 156 -15.60 -11.87 25.74
C CYS A 156 -16.84 -11.05 25.35
N LEU A 157 -17.47 -11.40 24.22
CA LEU A 157 -18.72 -10.79 23.75
C LEU A 157 -19.89 -11.77 23.92
N GLU A 158 -21.13 -11.25 23.86
CA GLU A 158 -22.31 -12.08 24.12
C GLU A 158 -22.60 -13.06 22.99
N GLY A 159 -23.05 -14.27 23.33
CA GLY A 159 -23.45 -15.28 22.34
C GLY A 159 -22.27 -16.03 21.70
N ALA A 160 -21.31 -16.50 22.51
CA ALA A 160 -20.16 -17.29 22.06
C ALA A 160 -19.20 -16.58 21.08
N ARG A 161 -19.17 -15.24 21.14
CA ARG A 161 -18.35 -14.37 20.29
C ARG A 161 -17.11 -13.87 21.04
N ILE A 162 -15.98 -13.77 20.33
CA ILE A 162 -14.73 -13.18 20.82
C ILE A 162 -14.53 -11.85 20.10
N GLY A 163 -14.46 -10.76 20.86
CA GLY A 163 -14.16 -9.43 20.33
C GLY A 163 -12.66 -9.17 20.34
N ILE A 164 -12.13 -8.68 19.22
CA ILE A 164 -10.76 -8.15 19.12
C ILE A 164 -10.83 -6.71 18.64
N GLN A 165 -10.23 -5.82 19.41
CA GLN A 165 -10.05 -4.42 19.09
C GLN A 165 -8.57 -4.18 18.78
N PHE A 166 -8.30 -3.55 17.65
CA PHE A 166 -6.99 -3.08 17.21
C PHE A 166 -6.92 -1.57 17.41
N GLU A 167 -6.09 -1.13 18.33
CA GLU A 167 -5.76 0.28 18.55
C GLU A 167 -4.56 0.60 17.63
N THR A 168 -4.66 1.63 16.78
CA THR A 168 -3.53 2.08 15.94
C THR A 168 -2.96 3.38 16.49
N SER A 169 -1.68 3.64 16.23
CA SER A 169 -1.01 4.87 16.68
C SER A 169 0.05 5.31 15.68
N PHE A 170 0.25 6.62 15.54
CA PHE A 170 1.31 7.19 14.71
C PHE A 170 2.13 8.19 15.52
N ALA A 171 3.46 8.07 15.47
CA ALA A 171 4.39 8.88 16.28
C ALA A 171 4.11 8.88 17.81
N GLY A 172 3.43 7.84 18.33
CA GLY A 172 3.01 7.72 19.73
C GLY A 172 1.59 8.23 20.03
N GLU A 173 0.97 8.98 19.12
CA GLU A 173 -0.39 9.46 19.26
C GLU A 173 -1.42 8.42 18.77
N PRO A 174 -2.52 8.16 19.50
CA PRO A 174 -3.60 7.28 19.03
C PRO A 174 -4.23 7.77 17.72
N CYS A 175 -4.55 6.83 16.84
CA CYS A 175 -5.22 7.07 15.57
C CYS A 175 -6.59 6.36 15.55
N ASP A 176 -6.84 5.48 14.58
CA ASP A 176 -8.10 4.77 14.44
C ASP A 176 -8.16 3.54 15.36
N ILE A 177 -9.39 3.15 15.68
CA ILE A 177 -9.71 1.89 16.35
C ILE A 177 -10.49 1.02 15.37
N TYR A 178 -10.04 -0.23 15.21
CA TYR A 178 -10.70 -1.23 14.36
C TYR A 178 -11.17 -2.42 15.19
N HIS A 179 -12.28 -3.04 14.78
CA HIS A 179 -12.87 -4.18 15.45
C HIS A 179 -12.91 -5.39 14.52
N CYS A 180 -12.75 -6.57 15.10
CA CYS A 180 -12.97 -7.87 14.48
C CYS A 180 -13.68 -8.76 15.49
N VAL A 181 -14.74 -9.44 15.06
CA VAL A 181 -15.50 -10.36 15.90
C VAL A 181 -15.38 -11.76 15.32
N LEU A 182 -14.88 -12.68 16.15
CA LEU A 182 -14.73 -14.08 15.84
C LEU A 182 -15.84 -14.89 16.49
N GLU A 183 -16.37 -15.86 15.76
CA GLU A 183 -17.38 -16.80 16.25
C GLU A 183 -17.04 -18.22 15.80
N SER A 184 -17.52 -19.20 16.55
CA SER A 184 -17.62 -20.59 16.10
C SER A 184 -18.90 -21.17 16.67
N LYS A 185 -19.72 -21.88 15.88
CA LYS A 185 -21.02 -22.38 16.36
C LYS A 185 -20.93 -23.46 17.44
N SER A 186 -19.78 -24.14 17.51
CA SER A 186 -19.41 -25.08 18.55
C SER A 186 -17.90 -25.01 18.76
N PHE A 187 -17.42 -25.46 19.93
CA PHE A 187 -15.99 -25.60 20.22
C PHE A 187 -15.24 -26.50 19.20
N LEU A 188 -15.95 -27.43 18.55
CA LEU A 188 -15.37 -28.34 17.54
C LEU A 188 -15.34 -27.78 16.10
N GLU A 189 -16.07 -26.70 15.81
CA GLU A 189 -16.08 -26.11 14.46
C GLU A 189 -14.86 -25.21 14.18
N LYS A 190 -14.65 -24.80 12.93
CA LYS A 190 -13.68 -23.73 12.60
C LYS A 190 -14.19 -22.40 13.17
N MET A 191 -13.27 -21.57 13.67
CA MET A 191 -13.54 -20.18 14.01
C MET A 191 -13.54 -19.29 12.75
N SER A 192 -14.48 -18.35 12.65
CA SER A 192 -14.69 -17.48 11.49
C SER A 192 -14.90 -16.02 11.88
N VAL A 193 -14.56 -15.10 10.98
CA VAL A 193 -14.80 -13.65 11.11
C VAL A 193 -16.24 -13.35 10.71
N ILE A 194 -17.10 -13.09 11.68
CA ILE A 194 -18.50 -12.75 11.41
C ILE A 194 -18.69 -11.27 11.07
N GLU A 195 -18.01 -10.38 11.77
CA GLU A 195 -18.15 -8.93 11.65
C GLU A 195 -16.82 -8.22 11.87
N HIS A 196 -16.57 -7.11 11.18
CA HIS A 196 -15.37 -6.29 11.37
C HIS A 196 -15.60 -4.85 10.91
N THR A 197 -14.70 -3.95 11.32
CA THR A 197 -14.60 -2.57 10.79
C THR A 197 -13.31 -2.36 9.97
N VAL A 198 -12.56 -3.43 9.72
CA VAL A 198 -11.36 -3.41 8.86
C VAL A 198 -11.74 -2.94 7.44
N PRO A 199 -11.05 -1.92 6.87
CA PRO A 199 -11.35 -1.39 5.55
C PRO A 199 -11.40 -2.45 4.44
N PHE A 200 -12.39 -2.36 3.55
CA PHE A 200 -12.68 -3.35 2.50
C PHE A 200 -11.51 -3.69 1.55
N PHE A 201 -10.52 -2.81 1.46
CA PHE A 201 -9.33 -2.97 0.60
C PHE A 201 -8.16 -3.68 1.31
N LEU A 202 -8.33 -4.11 2.57
CA LEU A 202 -7.35 -4.89 3.32
C LEU A 202 -7.79 -6.37 3.36
N PRO A 203 -6.85 -7.32 3.21
CA PRO A 203 -7.15 -8.72 2.87
C PRO A 203 -7.54 -9.58 4.10
N ILE A 204 -8.58 -9.18 4.83
CA ILE A 204 -9.02 -9.90 6.04
C ILE A 204 -9.62 -11.29 5.73
N ARG A 205 -10.25 -11.47 4.55
CA ARG A 205 -10.85 -12.75 4.16
C ARG A 205 -9.80 -13.75 3.67
N GLU A 206 -8.76 -13.28 3.00
CA GLU A 206 -7.57 -14.05 2.67
C GLU A 206 -6.86 -14.48 3.97
N ALA A 207 -6.63 -13.54 4.89
CA ALA A 207 -6.06 -13.84 6.21
C ALA A 207 -6.89 -14.88 7.01
N GLU A 208 -8.22 -14.79 6.99
CA GLU A 208 -9.13 -15.75 7.63
C GLU A 208 -9.02 -17.16 7.03
N ASN A 209 -8.82 -17.25 5.72
CA ASN A 209 -8.67 -18.52 5.02
C ASN A 209 -7.31 -19.16 5.32
N ASP A 210 -6.24 -18.38 5.24
CA ASP A 210 -4.86 -18.87 5.33
C ASP A 210 -4.41 -19.12 6.78
N LEU A 211 -4.79 -18.23 7.71
CA LEU A 211 -4.23 -18.20 9.07
C LEU A 211 -5.22 -18.71 10.12
N LEU A 212 -6.48 -18.26 10.13
CA LEU A 212 -7.37 -18.46 11.29
C LEU A 212 -7.66 -19.94 11.63
N SER A 213 -7.63 -20.84 10.63
CA SER A 213 -7.76 -22.29 10.86
C SER A 213 -6.47 -22.99 11.30
N SER A 214 -5.30 -22.41 11.03
CA SER A 214 -4.01 -23.04 11.31
C SER A 214 -3.35 -22.50 12.58
N ASN A 215 -3.53 -21.22 12.86
CA ASN A 215 -2.99 -20.51 14.01
C ASN A 215 -3.75 -19.18 14.19
N ALA A 216 -4.58 -19.11 15.23
CA ALA A 216 -5.49 -17.99 15.42
C ALA A 216 -4.73 -16.74 15.90
N ILE A 217 -3.68 -16.88 16.71
CA ILE A 217 -2.87 -15.71 17.10
C ILE A 217 -2.18 -15.04 15.91
N LYS A 218 -1.66 -15.81 14.94
CA LYS A 218 -1.05 -15.27 13.70
C LYS A 218 -2.04 -14.50 12.84
N PHE A 219 -3.29 -14.96 12.76
CA PHE A 219 -4.36 -14.19 12.10
C PHE A 219 -4.53 -12.82 12.77
N VAL A 220 -4.63 -12.81 14.11
CA VAL A 220 -4.83 -11.59 14.90
C VAL A 220 -3.59 -10.67 14.87
N ASP A 221 -2.40 -11.24 14.85
CA ASP A 221 -1.14 -10.51 14.69
C ASP A 221 -1.10 -9.83 13.32
N TYR A 222 -1.23 -10.61 12.24
CA TYR A 222 -1.21 -10.15 10.85
C TYR A 222 -2.25 -9.06 10.54
N VAL A 223 -3.51 -9.23 10.99
CA VAL A 223 -4.55 -8.20 10.78
C VAL A 223 -4.16 -6.88 11.43
N GLY A 224 -3.64 -6.90 12.66
CA GLY A 224 -3.19 -5.69 13.33
C GLY A 224 -1.91 -5.09 12.74
N GLU A 225 -1.00 -5.90 12.19
CA GLU A 225 0.19 -5.43 11.47
C GLU A 225 -0.17 -4.71 10.17
N ILE A 226 -1.11 -5.28 9.38
CA ILE A 226 -1.61 -4.60 8.17
C ILE A 226 -2.30 -3.28 8.52
N LEU A 227 -3.16 -3.27 9.55
CA LEU A 227 -3.88 -2.07 9.99
C LEU A 227 -2.92 -0.96 10.43
N GLN A 228 -1.94 -1.32 11.28
CA GLN A 228 -0.92 -0.37 11.74
C GLN A 228 -0.11 0.18 10.57
N ALA A 229 0.42 -0.68 9.69
CA ALA A 229 1.19 -0.24 8.53
C ALA A 229 0.37 0.57 7.51
N TYR A 230 -0.93 0.32 7.39
CA TYR A 230 -1.86 1.17 6.62
C TYR A 230 -1.98 2.57 7.22
N VAL A 231 -2.20 2.67 8.53
CA VAL A 231 -2.28 3.95 9.24
C VAL A 231 -0.95 4.70 9.17
N ASP A 232 0.18 4.02 9.39
CA ASP A 232 1.51 4.63 9.25
C ASP A 232 1.70 5.25 7.86
N ARG A 233 1.45 4.50 6.77
CA ARG A 233 1.59 5.03 5.41
C ARG A 233 0.62 6.18 5.12
N ARG A 234 -0.59 6.16 5.70
CA ARG A 234 -1.57 7.25 5.55
C ARG A 234 -1.12 8.53 6.27
N GLU A 235 -0.71 8.42 7.53
CA GLU A 235 -0.29 9.56 8.34
C GLU A 235 1.04 10.16 7.85
N GLN A 236 1.95 9.32 7.34
CA GLN A 236 3.13 9.76 6.57
C GLN A 236 2.73 10.65 5.37
N VAL A 237 1.70 10.27 4.60
CA VAL A 237 1.19 11.10 3.49
C VAL A 237 0.49 12.36 3.99
N ARG A 238 -0.22 12.29 5.12
CA ARG A 238 -0.82 13.47 5.77
C ARG A 238 0.27 14.48 6.19
N LEU A 239 1.36 14.02 6.79
CA LEU A 239 2.48 14.87 7.21
C LEU A 239 3.20 15.54 6.05
N ILE A 240 3.52 14.84 4.95
CA ILE A 240 4.17 15.53 3.81
C ILE A 240 3.27 16.60 3.21
N LYS A 241 1.94 16.41 3.24
CA LYS A 241 0.98 17.43 2.78
C LYS A 241 0.89 18.62 3.74
N GLU A 242 1.08 18.40 5.03
CA GLU A 242 1.14 19.47 6.04
C GLU A 242 2.45 20.28 5.93
N LEU A 243 3.59 19.61 5.75
CA LEU A 243 4.92 20.24 5.70
C LEU A 243 5.26 20.85 4.34
N TYR A 244 4.93 20.16 3.25
CA TYR A 244 5.33 20.50 1.87
C TYR A 244 4.13 20.77 0.95
N GLY A 245 2.92 20.96 1.47
CA GLY A 245 1.70 21.12 0.66
C GLY A 245 1.72 22.30 -0.34
N ASN A 246 2.58 23.31 -0.12
CA ASN A 246 2.79 24.41 -1.07
C ASN A 246 3.73 24.05 -2.24
N GLN A 247 4.54 22.98 -2.09
CA GLN A 247 5.48 22.47 -3.09
C GLN A 247 4.91 21.22 -3.79
N ILE A 248 4.06 20.44 -3.11
CA ILE A 248 3.40 19.27 -3.69
C ILE A 248 2.28 19.75 -4.62
N GLY A 249 2.46 19.55 -5.92
CA GLY A 249 1.45 19.83 -6.93
C GLY A 249 0.42 18.69 -7.02
N GLU A 250 0.76 17.63 -7.74
CA GLU A 250 -0.07 16.43 -7.84
C GLU A 250 0.34 15.41 -6.76
N LEU A 251 -0.63 14.84 -6.05
CA LEU A 251 -0.46 13.74 -5.09
C LEU A 251 -1.55 12.70 -5.34
N PHE A 252 -1.12 11.48 -5.65
CA PHE A 252 -1.94 10.29 -5.82
C PHE A 252 -1.53 9.22 -4.81
N HIS A 253 -2.50 8.50 -4.26
CA HIS A 253 -2.25 7.28 -3.50
C HIS A 253 -3.36 6.26 -3.75
N SER A 254 -2.99 4.98 -3.70
CA SER A 254 -3.95 3.88 -3.60
C SER A 254 -4.66 3.88 -2.24
N HIS A 255 -5.81 3.19 -2.14
CA HIS A 255 -6.60 3.11 -0.91
C HIS A 255 -5.83 2.57 0.31
N SER A 256 -5.03 1.51 0.14
CA SER A 256 -4.16 0.95 1.21
C SER A 256 -2.78 1.62 1.31
N TYR A 257 -2.56 2.71 0.60
CA TYR A 257 -1.30 3.46 0.50
C TYR A 257 -0.10 2.59 0.04
N HIS A 258 -0.34 1.48 -0.65
CA HIS A 258 0.70 0.59 -1.20
C HIS A 258 1.35 1.12 -2.50
N LEU A 259 0.73 2.13 -3.11
CA LEU A 259 1.25 2.95 -4.20
C LEU A 259 1.01 4.41 -3.81
N ILE A 260 2.07 5.21 -3.77
CA ILE A 260 2.03 6.65 -3.53
C ILE A 260 2.87 7.30 -4.63
N GLU A 261 2.29 8.19 -5.40
CA GLU A 261 3.00 8.96 -6.44
C GLU A 261 2.70 10.44 -6.24
N PHE A 262 3.73 11.27 -6.13
CA PHE A 262 3.55 12.70 -5.97
C PHE A 262 4.62 13.48 -6.72
N VAL A 263 4.34 14.77 -6.91
CA VAL A 263 5.24 15.67 -7.60
C VAL A 263 5.49 16.91 -6.76
N MET A 264 6.77 17.18 -6.47
CA MET A 264 7.23 18.43 -5.88
C MET A 264 7.63 19.39 -7.00
N GLU A 265 7.22 20.64 -6.91
CA GLU A 265 7.61 21.71 -7.81
C GLU A 265 8.61 22.63 -7.09
N ASP A 266 9.84 22.67 -7.62
CA ASP A 266 10.90 23.58 -7.20
C ASP A 266 11.26 24.51 -8.38
N PHE A 267 11.84 25.67 -8.09
CA PHE A 267 11.93 26.82 -9.00
C PHE A 267 12.57 26.50 -10.37
N ASP A 268 13.51 25.55 -10.42
CA ASP A 268 14.20 25.12 -11.64
C ASP A 268 13.83 23.68 -12.11
N CYS A 269 13.20 22.86 -11.25
CA CYS A 269 12.93 21.46 -11.56
C CYS A 269 11.65 20.90 -10.90
N LYS A 270 11.00 19.98 -11.61
CA LYS A 270 9.83 19.23 -11.13
C LYS A 270 10.30 17.85 -10.70
N VAL A 271 10.09 17.42 -9.45
CA VAL A 271 10.56 16.14 -8.92
C VAL A 271 9.39 15.18 -8.72
N THR A 272 9.33 14.11 -9.52
CA THR A 272 8.36 13.03 -9.38
C THR A 272 8.90 11.93 -8.47
N VAL A 273 8.19 11.65 -7.39
CA VAL A 273 8.45 10.54 -6.45
C VAL A 273 7.39 9.46 -6.66
N SER A 274 7.81 8.20 -6.79
CA SER A 274 6.93 7.03 -6.91
C SER A 274 7.37 5.96 -5.92
N LEU A 275 6.55 5.71 -4.90
CA LEU A 275 6.74 4.70 -3.86
C LEU A 275 5.81 3.52 -4.10
N ARG A 276 6.33 2.30 -4.02
CA ARG A 276 5.54 1.06 -4.04
C ARG A 276 5.94 0.16 -2.89
N TYR A 277 4.92 -0.42 -2.26
CA TYR A 277 5.02 -1.34 -1.15
C TYR A 277 4.52 -2.70 -1.66
N SER A 278 5.40 -3.70 -1.73
CA SER A 278 5.06 -5.03 -2.22
C SER A 278 4.30 -5.88 -1.19
N ASP A 279 4.38 -5.49 0.08
CA ASP A 279 3.75 -6.15 1.21
C ASP A 279 2.99 -5.10 2.03
N LEU A 280 1.77 -5.42 2.45
CA LEU A 280 0.87 -4.49 3.15
C LEU A 280 1.26 -4.28 4.61
N ILE A 281 2.09 -5.14 5.21
CA ILE A 281 2.67 -4.91 6.54
C ILE A 281 3.90 -3.98 6.51
N SER A 282 4.42 -3.63 5.33
CA SER A 282 5.63 -2.81 5.21
C SER A 282 5.34 -1.32 5.37
N ILE A 283 6.00 -0.68 6.33
CA ILE A 283 5.94 0.77 6.58
C ILE A 283 6.89 1.54 5.64
N LEU A 284 7.91 0.86 5.07
CA LEU A 284 8.86 1.40 4.09
C LEU A 284 8.64 0.81 2.68
N PRO A 285 8.85 1.60 1.61
CA PRO A 285 8.60 1.16 0.24
C PRO A 285 9.66 0.16 -0.27
N SER A 286 9.20 -0.90 -0.93
CA SER A 286 10.05 -1.93 -1.54
C SER A 286 10.61 -1.50 -2.91
N ARG A 287 9.95 -0.56 -3.60
CA ARG A 287 10.44 0.04 -4.84
C ARG A 287 10.23 1.55 -4.80
N ILE A 288 11.31 2.28 -4.99
CA ILE A 288 11.34 3.74 -5.06
C ILE A 288 11.79 4.15 -6.47
N ARG A 289 11.18 5.20 -7.01
CA ARG A 289 11.68 5.92 -8.20
C ARG A 289 11.60 7.42 -7.94
N VAL A 290 12.72 8.12 -8.01
CA VAL A 290 12.77 9.59 -7.90
C VAL A 290 13.38 10.17 -9.18
N LEU A 291 12.61 10.99 -9.89
CA LEU A 291 12.98 11.61 -11.16
C LEU A 291 12.86 13.12 -11.08
N ALA A 292 13.94 13.85 -11.35
CA ALA A 292 13.88 15.30 -11.52
C ALA A 292 13.84 15.66 -13.02
N TRP A 293 12.86 16.48 -13.38
CA TRP A 293 12.59 16.98 -14.72
C TRP A 293 12.99 18.46 -14.79
N PRO A 294 13.91 18.86 -15.67
CA PRO A 294 14.26 20.28 -15.84
C PRO A 294 13.08 21.03 -16.49
N VAL A 295 12.54 22.03 -15.79
CA VAL A 295 11.37 22.82 -16.24
C VAL A 295 11.77 23.83 -17.33
N HIS A 296 13.04 24.23 -17.37
CA HIS A 296 13.60 25.11 -18.38
C HIS A 296 14.81 24.47 -19.08
N PRO A 297 14.65 23.94 -20.32
CA PRO A 297 15.78 23.46 -21.12
C PRO A 297 16.57 24.63 -21.72
N SER A 298 17.19 25.46 -20.87
CA SER A 298 17.97 26.64 -21.30
C SER A 298 19.33 26.76 -20.64
N LYS A 299 20.38 26.51 -21.44
CA LYS A 299 21.78 26.97 -21.29
C LYS A 299 22.60 26.39 -20.12
N LYS A 300 23.04 25.13 -20.25
CA LYS A 300 24.47 24.76 -20.44
C LYS A 300 24.71 23.24 -20.23
N ILE A 301 24.91 22.52 -21.33
CA ILE A 301 25.96 21.50 -21.41
C ILE A 301 26.81 21.87 -22.63
N LEU A 302 27.80 22.73 -22.42
CA LEU A 302 28.82 23.02 -23.43
C LEU A 302 29.90 21.94 -23.34
N ALA A 303 29.91 20.99 -24.28
CA ALA A 303 31.10 20.46 -24.96
C ALA A 303 30.88 19.07 -25.59
N ALA A 304 30.17 19.01 -26.72
CA ALA A 304 30.42 18.02 -27.77
C ALA A 304 29.79 18.50 -29.08
N GLU A 305 30.60 19.04 -30.00
CA GLU A 305 30.11 19.47 -31.31
C GLU A 305 29.66 18.27 -32.16
N ARG A 306 28.39 18.25 -32.59
CA ARG A 306 28.01 17.68 -33.89
C ARG A 306 26.96 18.55 -34.58
N LYS A 307 27.30 19.04 -35.77
CA LYS A 307 26.37 19.68 -36.71
C LYS A 307 25.25 18.70 -37.11
N GLY A 308 24.01 19.17 -37.13
CA GLY A 308 22.86 18.48 -37.71
C GLY A 308 21.58 19.30 -37.54
N ASN A 309 20.95 19.72 -38.64
CA ASN A 309 19.80 20.62 -38.60
C ASN A 309 18.50 19.91 -38.20
N GLY A 310 17.68 20.58 -37.38
CA GLY A 310 16.27 20.25 -37.15
C GLY A 310 15.78 20.80 -35.81
N PRO A 311 14.58 21.41 -35.74
CA PRO A 311 13.99 21.81 -34.47
C PRO A 311 13.37 20.59 -33.77
N ALA A 312 14.22 19.71 -33.25
CA ALA A 312 13.76 18.74 -32.28
C ALA A 312 13.26 19.50 -31.04
N LEU A 313 12.01 19.28 -30.62
CA LEU A 313 11.63 19.62 -29.26
C LEU A 313 12.62 18.90 -28.35
N ALA A 314 13.39 19.67 -27.58
CA ALA A 314 14.33 19.12 -26.63
C ALA A 314 13.54 18.45 -25.50
N GLN A 315 13.20 17.18 -25.69
CA GLN A 315 12.56 16.37 -24.66
C GLN A 315 13.48 16.36 -23.44
N SER A 316 12.99 16.95 -22.36
CA SER A 316 13.68 17.03 -21.07
C SER A 316 13.91 15.61 -20.54
N ILE A 317 15.14 15.12 -20.68
CA ILE A 317 15.52 13.81 -20.13
C ILE A 317 15.53 13.93 -18.60
N PRO A 318 14.73 13.13 -17.87
CA PRO A 318 14.74 13.17 -16.41
C PRO A 318 16.05 12.59 -15.88
N CYS A 319 16.61 13.21 -14.84
CA CYS A 319 17.69 12.58 -14.07
C CYS A 319 17.11 11.79 -12.90
N ARG A 320 17.66 10.60 -12.64
CA ARG A 320 17.27 9.74 -11.52
C ARG A 320 18.06 10.11 -10.27
N LEU A 321 17.38 10.41 -9.18
CA LEU A 321 18.00 10.84 -7.92
C LEU A 321 18.22 9.62 -7.01
N SER A 322 19.27 8.84 -7.28
CA SER A 322 19.54 7.59 -6.55
C SER A 322 19.74 7.80 -5.05
N TYR A 323 20.33 8.93 -4.62
CA TYR A 323 20.52 9.24 -3.20
C TYR A 323 19.17 9.34 -2.45
N ALA A 324 18.16 9.96 -3.07
CA ALA A 324 16.81 10.08 -2.52
C ALA A 324 16.11 8.71 -2.51
N GLU A 325 16.31 7.89 -3.54
CA GLU A 325 15.81 6.51 -3.56
C GLU A 325 16.45 5.60 -2.49
N ASP A 326 17.67 5.90 -2.05
CA ASP A 326 18.37 5.19 -0.98
C ASP A 326 17.93 5.68 0.42
N ALA A 327 17.70 6.99 0.59
CA ALA A 327 17.12 7.57 1.80
C ALA A 327 15.71 7.02 2.06
N LEU A 328 14.81 7.11 1.07
CA LEU A 328 13.43 6.60 1.12
C LEU A 328 13.32 5.07 1.27
N ARG A 329 14.43 4.33 1.20
CA ARG A 329 14.47 2.88 1.49
C ARG A 329 14.75 2.57 2.96
N THR A 330 15.28 3.53 3.70
CA THR A 330 15.69 3.38 5.11
C THR A 330 14.95 4.32 6.06
N MET A 331 14.29 5.34 5.53
CA MET A 331 13.54 6.37 6.27
C MET A 331 12.10 6.46 5.78
N SER A 332 11.17 6.72 6.69
CA SER A 332 9.78 7.07 6.39
C SER A 332 9.67 8.42 5.67
N LEU A 333 8.47 8.75 5.18
CA LEU A 333 8.12 10.13 4.91
C LEU A 333 7.68 10.82 6.23
N PRO A 334 8.02 12.08 6.49
CA PRO A 334 8.75 13.01 5.63
C PRO A 334 10.28 12.84 5.67
N GLU A 335 10.85 12.04 6.58
CA GLU A 335 12.28 12.04 6.90
C GLU A 335 13.19 11.75 5.69
N GLY A 336 12.79 10.82 4.83
CA GLY A 336 13.54 10.46 3.61
C GLY A 336 13.47 11.48 2.46
N LEU A 337 12.79 12.62 2.66
CA LEU A 337 12.81 13.77 1.74
C LEU A 337 13.75 14.91 2.20
N LEU A 338 14.38 14.77 3.38
CA LEU A 338 15.39 15.70 3.91
C LEU A 338 16.80 15.39 3.35
#